data_AF-K2GQ33-F1
#
_entry.id   AF-K2GQ33-F1
#
_cell.length_a   1.000
_cell.length_b   1.000
_cell.length_c   1.000
_cell.angle_alpha   90.00
_cell.angle_beta   90.00
_cell.angle_gamma   90.00
#
_symmetry.space_group_name_H-M   'P 1'
#
loop_
_entity.id
_entity.type
_entity.pdbx_description
1 polymer ?
#
loop_
_entity_poly.entity_id
_entity_poly.type
_entity_poly.pdbx_seq_one_letter_code
_entity_poly.pdbx_strand_id
1 'polypeptide(L)'
;MEPFIRSDQYHFLKQQLRHIVQTNALVNDREMVRTVQGLAMDKMKDVFHGLTDLQKRLLEGMTELEDRTDVEMFEARILPLVHPFEMPEEGEVRSLFPHLSRVKTPVLGTGVDRRDLTYVSWFDPGLDRKFIATYREGVLTGMEGSFTYSGRKNMCVICREHEYVGLFVTDATAYKRKGNYVCKDSITCNRNITDQKHLHKFMDDIKR
;
A
#
# COMPACT_ATOMS: atom_id res chain seq x y z
N MET A 1 -14.69 -10.82 15.18
CA MET A 1 -13.81 -9.70 15.56
C MET A 1 -13.81 -8.75 14.39
N GLU A 2 -13.97 -7.46 14.65
CA GLU A 2 -13.94 -6.46 13.59
C GLU A 2 -12.54 -6.37 12.95
N PRO A 3 -12.45 -6.03 11.65
CA PRO A 3 -11.18 -5.72 11.02
C PRO A 3 -10.45 -4.61 11.79
N PHE A 4 -9.12 -4.71 11.86
CA PHE A 4 -8.27 -3.73 12.53
C PHE A 4 -6.92 -3.51 11.84
N ILE A 5 -6.64 -4.30 10.80
CA ILE A 5 -5.37 -4.27 10.07
C ILE A 5 -5.55 -3.42 8.82
N ARG A 6 -4.67 -2.46 8.58
CA ARG A 6 -4.63 -1.71 7.32
C ARG A 6 -3.92 -2.51 6.22
N SER A 7 -4.20 -2.17 4.97
CA SER A 7 -3.58 -2.82 3.81
C SER A 7 -2.05 -2.77 3.84
N ASP A 8 -1.45 -1.61 4.16
CA ASP A 8 0.01 -1.44 4.28
C ASP A 8 0.61 -2.36 5.37
N GLN A 9 -0.07 -2.46 6.51
CA GLN A 9 0.33 -3.33 7.61
C GLN A 9 0.22 -4.81 7.24
N TYR A 10 -0.80 -5.19 6.47
CA TYR A 10 -0.96 -6.55 5.98
C TYR A 10 0.15 -6.93 4.99
N HIS A 11 0.50 -6.06 4.05
CA HIS A 11 1.62 -6.31 3.14
C HIS A 11 2.97 -6.36 3.87
N PHE A 12 3.16 -5.49 4.87
CA PHE A 12 4.33 -5.55 5.74
C PHE A 12 4.42 -6.92 6.44
N LEU A 13 3.32 -7.40 7.01
CA LEU A 13 3.24 -8.72 7.63
C LEU A 13 3.63 -9.81 6.63
N LYS A 14 3.01 -9.86 5.44
CA LYS A 14 3.36 -10.82 4.38
C LYS A 14 4.84 -10.80 4.02
N GLN A 15 5.45 -9.63 3.98
CA GLN A 15 6.89 -9.50 3.74
C GLN A 15 7.71 -10.16 4.85
N GLN A 16 7.35 -9.96 6.12
CA GLN A 16 8.03 -10.62 7.25
C GLN A 16 7.83 -12.14 7.23
N LEU A 17 6.61 -12.63 6.94
CA LEU A 17 6.33 -14.07 6.86
C LEU A 17 7.20 -14.76 5.82
N ARG A 18 7.30 -14.17 4.63
CA ARG A 18 8.17 -14.68 3.56
C ARG A 18 9.62 -14.72 3.99
N HIS A 19 10.10 -13.68 4.66
CA HIS A 19 11.47 -13.60 5.14
C HIS A 19 11.77 -14.68 6.20
N ILE A 20 10.85 -14.93 7.13
CA ILE A 20 10.98 -16.00 8.14
C ILE A 20 11.09 -17.36 7.46
N VAL A 21 10.16 -17.72 6.59
CA VAL A 21 10.15 -19.06 5.97
C VAL A 21 11.32 -19.27 5.00
N GLN A 22 11.72 -18.23 4.27
CA GLN A 22 12.93 -18.29 3.44
C GLN A 22 14.18 -18.51 4.29
N THR A 23 14.26 -17.88 5.45
CA THR A 23 15.36 -18.07 6.41
C THR A 23 15.38 -19.50 6.93
N ASN A 24 14.22 -20.01 7.40
CA ASN A 24 14.09 -21.37 7.91
C ASN A 24 14.49 -22.42 6.87
N ALA A 25 14.14 -22.20 5.60
CA ALA A 25 14.46 -23.13 4.52
C ALA A 25 15.96 -23.13 4.14
N LEU A 26 16.68 -22.03 4.39
CA LEU A 26 18.09 -21.88 4.00
C LEU A 26 19.07 -22.18 5.14
N VAL A 27 18.62 -22.09 6.40
CA VAL A 27 19.52 -22.11 7.56
C VAL A 27 19.07 -23.11 8.62
N ASN A 28 19.99 -24.02 8.95
CA ASN A 28 19.79 -25.05 9.99
C ASN A 28 20.09 -24.54 11.42
N ASP A 29 20.65 -23.34 11.54
CA ASP A 29 20.99 -22.72 12.82
C ASP A 29 19.74 -22.13 13.50
N ARG A 30 19.34 -22.75 14.60
CA ARG A 30 18.17 -22.34 15.41
C ARG A 30 18.34 -20.97 16.06
N GLU A 31 19.56 -20.53 16.35
CA GLU A 31 19.81 -19.20 16.94
C GLU A 31 19.55 -18.10 15.90
N MET A 32 19.96 -18.33 14.66
CA MET A 32 19.71 -17.41 13.56
C MET A 32 18.21 -17.28 13.26
N VAL A 33 17.48 -18.41 13.21
CA VAL A 33 16.02 -18.43 13.05
C VAL A 33 15.33 -17.62 14.15
N ARG A 34 15.69 -17.83 15.42
CA ARG A 34 15.14 -17.06 16.55
C ARG A 34 15.45 -15.58 16.45
N THR A 35 16.64 -15.23 15.98
CA THR A 35 17.03 -13.83 15.76
C THR A 35 16.14 -13.17 14.71
N VAL A 36 15.90 -13.84 13.57
CA VAL A 36 15.02 -13.32 12.51
C VAL A 36 13.58 -13.18 13.00
N GLN A 37 13.06 -14.15 13.75
CA GLN A 37 11.73 -14.07 14.37
C GLN A 37 11.63 -12.91 15.37
N GLY A 38 12.63 -12.74 16.24
CA GLY A 38 12.70 -11.62 17.18
C GLY A 38 12.72 -10.26 16.48
N LEU A 39 13.54 -10.12 15.43
CA LEU A 39 13.60 -8.90 14.62
C LEU A 39 12.27 -8.60 13.91
N ALA A 40 11.58 -9.63 13.40
CA ALA A 40 10.26 -9.45 12.82
C ALA A 40 9.27 -8.92 13.86
N MET A 41 9.27 -9.49 15.07
CA MET A 41 8.41 -9.05 16.17
C MET A 41 8.71 -7.63 16.64
N ASP A 42 9.97 -7.22 16.65
CA ASP A 42 10.33 -5.84 17.00
C ASP A 42 9.83 -4.87 15.95
N LYS A 43 10.01 -5.15 14.65
CA LYS A 43 9.46 -4.30 13.59
C LYS A 43 7.93 -4.24 13.60
N MET A 44 7.25 -5.31 14.01
CA MET A 44 5.79 -5.31 14.16
C MET A 44 5.31 -4.26 15.17
N LYS A 45 6.10 -3.97 16.22
CA LYS A 45 5.75 -2.92 17.21
C LYS A 45 5.83 -1.51 16.62
N ASP A 46 6.67 -1.30 15.62
CA ASP A 46 6.80 -0.03 14.91
C ASP A 46 5.66 0.22 13.91
N VAL A 47 5.02 -0.86 13.44
CA VAL A 47 3.96 -0.83 12.42
C VAL A 47 2.57 -0.87 13.05
N PHE A 48 2.40 -1.63 14.13
CA PHE A 48 1.13 -1.81 14.83
C PHE A 48 1.14 -1.09 16.17
N HIS A 49 0.17 -0.19 16.36
CA HIS A 49 0.00 0.56 17.60
C HIS A 49 -1.41 0.35 18.14
N GLY A 50 -1.56 0.37 19.47
CA GLY A 50 -2.87 0.26 20.12
C GLY A 50 -3.56 -1.10 19.97
N LEU A 51 -2.80 -2.18 19.73
CA LEU A 51 -3.36 -3.53 19.69
C LEU A 51 -3.89 -3.96 21.06
N THR A 52 -5.04 -4.62 21.07
CA THR A 52 -5.52 -5.39 22.22
C THR A 52 -4.65 -6.63 22.43
N ASP A 53 -4.67 -7.21 23.63
CA ASP A 53 -3.92 -8.44 23.93
C ASP A 53 -4.29 -9.59 23.00
N LEU A 54 -5.56 -9.69 22.61
CA LEU A 54 -6.03 -10.72 21.67
C LEU A 54 -5.44 -10.51 20.26
N GLN A 55 -5.49 -9.28 19.76
CA GLN A 55 -4.92 -8.94 18.44
C GLN A 55 -3.41 -9.15 18.41
N LYS A 56 -2.73 -8.81 19.51
CA LYS A 56 -1.29 -9.04 19.66
C LYS A 56 -0.94 -10.53 19.58
N ARG A 57 -1.63 -11.38 20.35
CA ARG A 57 -1.43 -12.83 20.31
C ARG A 57 -1.68 -13.44 18.94
N LEU A 58 -2.67 -12.94 18.21
CA LEU A 58 -2.96 -13.41 16.84
C LEU A 58 -1.80 -13.14 15.88
N LEU A 59 -1.15 -11.98 16.00
CA LEU A 59 -0.01 -11.60 15.18
C LEU A 59 1.29 -12.29 15.63
N GLU A 60 1.47 -12.49 16.95
CA GLU A 60 2.62 -13.21 17.53
C GLU A 60 2.75 -14.65 16.99
N GLY A 61 1.65 -15.29 16.58
CA GLY A 61 1.69 -16.61 15.94
C GLY A 61 2.52 -16.67 14.64
N MET A 62 2.97 -15.54 14.08
CA MET A 62 3.89 -15.51 12.95
C MET A 62 5.28 -16.09 13.25
N THR A 63 5.69 -16.16 14.52
CA THR A 63 6.99 -16.72 14.91
C THR A 63 6.99 -18.23 14.98
N GLU A 64 5.83 -18.88 14.85
CA GLU A 64 5.68 -20.33 14.92
C GLU A 64 5.67 -20.98 13.54
N LEU A 65 5.80 -20.19 12.46
CA LEU A 65 5.71 -20.68 11.09
C LEU A 65 7.03 -21.32 10.65
N GLU A 66 6.96 -22.51 10.09
CA GLU A 66 8.10 -23.29 9.62
C GLU A 66 8.20 -23.26 8.09
N ASP A 67 7.06 -23.39 7.41
CA ASP A 67 7.02 -23.58 5.96
C ASP A 67 6.00 -22.70 5.21
N ARG A 68 5.88 -22.93 3.90
CA ARG A 68 4.98 -22.16 3.05
C ARG A 68 3.50 -22.42 3.36
N THR A 69 3.15 -23.64 3.76
CA THR A 69 1.78 -24.01 4.13
C THR A 69 1.36 -23.27 5.39
N ASP A 70 2.25 -23.14 6.36
CA ASP A 70 2.00 -22.32 7.56
C ASP A 70 1.71 -20.86 7.22
N VAL A 71 2.47 -20.29 6.28
CA VAL A 71 2.26 -18.91 5.81
C VAL A 71 0.91 -18.75 5.12
N GLU A 72 0.53 -19.68 4.24
CA GLU A 72 -0.76 -19.63 3.56
C GLU A 72 -1.93 -19.72 4.55
N MET A 73 -1.83 -20.61 5.55
CA MET A 73 -2.83 -20.73 6.62
C MET A 73 -2.90 -19.46 7.48
N PHE A 74 -1.75 -18.89 7.81
CA PHE A 74 -1.68 -17.65 8.58
C PHE A 74 -2.27 -16.48 7.78
N GLU A 75 -1.90 -16.30 6.52
CA GLU A 75 -2.47 -15.27 5.64
C GLU A 75 -3.99 -15.42 5.50
N ALA A 76 -4.50 -16.65 5.33
CA ALA A 76 -5.94 -16.92 5.24
C ALA A 76 -6.69 -16.55 6.54
N ARG A 77 -6.06 -16.72 7.71
CA ARG A 77 -6.60 -16.32 9.01
C ARG A 77 -6.59 -14.80 9.21
N ILE A 78 -5.57 -14.11 8.69
CA ILE A 78 -5.41 -12.67 8.86
C ILE A 78 -6.22 -11.85 7.84
N LEU A 79 -6.38 -12.34 6.60
CA LEU A 79 -7.07 -11.59 5.54
C LEU A 79 -8.48 -11.08 5.91
N PRO A 80 -9.33 -11.82 6.64
CA PRO A 80 -10.62 -11.31 7.13
C PRO A 80 -10.53 -10.14 8.12
N LEU A 81 -9.36 -9.92 8.72
CA LEU A 81 -9.09 -8.88 9.72
C LEU A 81 -8.52 -7.60 9.09
N VAL A 82 -8.34 -7.59 7.76
CA VAL A 82 -7.86 -6.44 6.99
C VAL A 82 -9.03 -5.58 6.56
N HIS A 83 -8.95 -4.27 6.81
CA HIS A 83 -9.94 -3.30 6.36
C HIS A 83 -9.96 -3.26 4.82
N PRO A 84 -11.11 -3.54 4.18
CA PRO A 84 -11.25 -3.28 2.76
C PRO A 84 -11.23 -1.77 2.52
N PHE A 85 -10.53 -1.34 1.48
CA PHE A 85 -10.56 0.06 1.06
C PHE A 85 -11.98 0.49 0.67
N GLU A 86 -12.40 1.63 1.22
CA GLU A 86 -13.69 2.24 0.91
C GLU A 86 -13.59 2.97 -0.44
N MET A 87 -14.35 2.53 -1.43
CA MET A 87 -14.33 3.18 -2.75
C MET A 87 -15.06 4.53 -2.65
N PRO A 88 -14.45 5.65 -3.06
CA PRO A 88 -15.09 6.94 -2.97
C PRO A 88 -16.28 7.01 -3.91
N GLU A 89 -17.37 7.62 -3.45
CA GLU A 89 -18.56 7.87 -4.26
C GLU A 89 -18.32 8.99 -5.27
N GLU A 90 -19.17 9.08 -6.29
CA GLU A 90 -19.06 10.14 -7.32
C GLU A 90 -19.07 11.55 -6.72
N GLY A 91 -19.89 11.78 -5.69
CA GLY A 91 -19.97 13.06 -4.99
C GLY A 91 -18.67 13.42 -4.26
N GLU A 92 -18.01 12.44 -3.66
CA GLU A 92 -16.72 12.63 -2.97
C GLU A 92 -15.59 12.89 -3.96
N VAL A 93 -15.53 12.13 -5.06
CA VAL A 93 -14.56 12.38 -6.15
C VAL A 93 -14.74 13.77 -6.73
N ARG A 94 -15.98 14.21 -6.94
CA ARG A 94 -16.27 15.58 -7.41
C ARG A 94 -15.82 16.64 -6.41
N SER A 95 -15.96 16.37 -5.12
CA SER A 95 -15.54 17.26 -4.04
C SER A 95 -14.02 17.36 -3.93
N LEU A 96 -13.27 16.30 -4.26
CA LEU A 96 -11.81 16.34 -4.36
C LEU A 96 -11.32 17.25 -5.50
N PHE A 97 -12.06 17.31 -6.62
CA PHE A 97 -11.63 17.99 -7.84
C PHE A 97 -12.69 18.96 -8.38
N PRO A 98 -13.10 19.99 -7.62
CA PRO A 98 -14.25 20.84 -7.96
C PRO A 98 -14.04 21.68 -9.22
N HIS A 99 -12.79 21.86 -9.65
CA HIS A 99 -12.41 22.65 -10.82
C HIS A 99 -12.45 21.86 -12.14
N LEU A 100 -12.68 20.55 -12.10
CA LEU A 100 -12.72 19.69 -13.27
C LEU A 100 -14.16 19.31 -13.59
N SER A 101 -14.56 19.49 -14.85
CA SER A 101 -15.88 19.05 -15.31
C SER A 101 -15.94 17.52 -15.38
N ARG A 102 -16.80 16.90 -14.56
CA ARG A 102 -17.13 15.46 -14.58
C ARG A 102 -15.92 14.52 -14.55
N VAL A 103 -15.14 14.57 -13.46
CA VAL A 103 -14.13 13.54 -13.17
C VAL A 103 -14.80 12.19 -12.98
N LYS A 104 -14.31 11.17 -13.67
CA LYS A 104 -14.81 9.80 -13.49
C LYS A 104 -14.41 9.24 -12.13
N THR A 105 -15.30 8.47 -11.51
CA THR A 105 -15.00 7.69 -10.31
C THR A 105 -14.06 6.52 -10.66
N PRO A 106 -13.10 6.16 -9.79
CA PRO A 106 -12.27 4.98 -9.99
C PRO A 106 -13.13 3.71 -10.06
N VAL A 107 -12.86 2.88 -11.07
CA VAL A 107 -13.43 1.54 -11.19
C VAL A 107 -12.30 0.53 -11.02
N LEU A 108 -12.50 -0.44 -10.13
CA LEU A 108 -11.55 -1.54 -9.97
C LEU A 108 -11.76 -2.58 -11.06
N GLY A 109 -10.67 -3.14 -11.57
CA GLY A 109 -10.73 -4.27 -12.49
C GLY A 109 -11.29 -5.53 -11.81
N THR A 110 -11.79 -6.47 -12.63
CA THR A 110 -12.26 -7.77 -12.15
C THR A 110 -11.17 -8.48 -11.35
N GLY A 111 -11.50 -8.98 -10.16
CA GLY A 111 -10.59 -9.75 -9.31
C GLY A 111 -9.64 -8.92 -8.44
N VAL A 112 -9.78 -7.59 -8.40
CA VAL A 112 -9.04 -6.75 -7.43
C VAL A 112 -9.71 -6.85 -6.05
N ASP A 113 -8.97 -7.32 -5.05
CA ASP A 113 -9.40 -7.31 -3.66
C ASP A 113 -9.17 -5.93 -3.05
N ARG A 114 -10.21 -5.35 -2.43
CA ARG A 114 -10.12 -4.03 -1.78
C ARG A 114 -9.21 -4.05 -0.55
N ARG A 115 -8.95 -5.21 0.05
CA ARG A 115 -8.04 -5.37 1.19
C ARG A 115 -6.58 -5.21 0.80
N ASP A 116 -6.26 -5.38 -0.49
CA ASP A 116 -4.94 -5.10 -1.05
C ASP A 116 -4.74 -3.60 -1.33
N LEU A 117 -5.71 -2.71 -1.07
CA LEU A 117 -5.63 -1.30 -1.46
C LEU A 117 -5.36 -0.38 -0.25
N THR A 118 -4.28 0.39 -0.36
CA THR A 118 -3.98 1.59 0.46
C THR A 118 -4.47 2.86 -0.24
N TYR A 119 -4.54 2.85 -1.56
CA TYR A 119 -5.01 3.97 -2.38
C TYR A 119 -5.61 3.47 -3.69
N VAL A 120 -6.42 4.31 -4.32
CA VAL A 120 -6.91 4.10 -5.67
C VAL A 120 -6.28 5.09 -6.64
N SER A 121 -5.99 4.62 -7.84
CA SER A 121 -5.51 5.48 -8.93
C SER A 121 -6.11 5.04 -10.25
N TRP A 122 -6.51 6.02 -11.04
CA TRP A 122 -7.06 5.82 -12.36
C TRP A 122 -6.55 6.91 -13.29
N PHE A 123 -6.60 6.63 -14.59
CA PHE A 123 -6.32 7.62 -15.61
C PHE A 123 -7.63 7.99 -16.29
N ASP A 124 -7.90 9.28 -16.46
CA ASP A 124 -9.03 9.76 -17.24
C ASP A 124 -8.52 10.22 -18.62
N PRO A 125 -8.81 9.46 -19.71
CA PRO A 125 -8.38 9.84 -21.05
C PRO A 125 -9.00 11.15 -21.54
N GLY A 126 -10.19 11.52 -21.04
CA GLY A 126 -10.85 12.77 -21.43
C GLY A 126 -10.18 14.01 -20.84
N LEU A 127 -9.47 13.84 -19.73
CA LEU A 127 -8.75 14.92 -19.04
C LEU A 127 -7.23 14.82 -19.22
N ASP A 128 -6.74 13.75 -19.84
CA ASP A 128 -5.31 13.40 -19.96
C ASP A 128 -4.56 13.47 -18.62
N ARG A 129 -5.24 13.02 -17.55
CA ARG A 129 -4.76 13.12 -16.17
C ARG A 129 -4.87 11.79 -15.44
N LYS A 130 -3.85 11.51 -14.62
CA LYS A 130 -3.88 10.46 -13.61
C LYS A 130 -4.33 11.06 -12.29
N PHE A 131 -5.21 10.34 -11.61
CA PHE A 131 -5.72 10.68 -10.29
C PHE A 131 -5.22 9.66 -9.28
N ILE A 132 -5.02 10.12 -8.05
CA ILE A 132 -4.65 9.32 -6.88
C ILE A 132 -5.58 9.78 -5.75
N ALA A 133 -6.24 8.86 -5.07
CA ALA A 133 -7.05 9.14 -3.89
C ALA A 133 -6.81 8.12 -2.78
N THR A 134 -6.77 8.57 -1.53
CA THR A 134 -6.53 7.77 -0.33
C THR A 134 -7.19 8.42 0.87
N TYR A 135 -7.42 7.65 1.94
CA TYR A 135 -7.90 8.18 3.21
C TYR A 135 -6.71 8.44 4.13
N ARG A 136 -6.66 9.66 4.69
CA ARG A 136 -5.70 10.04 5.73
C ARG A 136 -6.50 10.40 6.98
N GLU A 137 -6.32 9.62 8.04
CA GLU A 137 -7.06 9.82 9.31
C GLU A 137 -8.60 9.82 9.11
N GLY A 138 -9.09 8.98 8.19
CA GLY A 138 -10.52 8.88 7.86
C GLY A 138 -11.03 9.95 6.89
N VAL A 139 -10.19 10.91 6.49
CA VAL A 139 -10.56 11.95 5.52
C VAL A 139 -10.07 11.57 4.13
N LEU A 140 -10.99 11.54 3.17
CA LEU A 140 -10.63 11.32 1.76
C LEU A 140 -9.80 12.50 1.25
N THR A 141 -8.65 12.19 0.67
CA THR A 141 -7.75 13.16 0.04
C THR A 141 -7.36 12.67 -1.35
N GLY A 142 -7.08 13.60 -2.25
CA GLY A 142 -6.77 13.27 -3.63
C GLY A 142 -5.81 14.26 -4.28
N MET A 143 -5.21 13.81 -5.38
CA MET A 143 -4.40 14.63 -6.25
C MET A 143 -4.49 14.17 -7.70
N GLU A 144 -4.27 15.11 -8.60
CA GLU A 144 -4.30 14.93 -10.04
C GLU A 144 -3.01 15.45 -10.69
N GLY A 145 -2.58 14.80 -11.77
CA GLY A 145 -1.37 15.19 -12.47
C GLY A 145 -1.23 14.52 -13.83
N SER A 146 -0.30 15.01 -14.64
CA SER A 146 0.09 14.32 -15.88
C SER A 146 0.91 13.08 -15.53
N PHE A 147 0.78 12.02 -16.33
CA PHE A 147 1.57 10.80 -16.16
C PHE A 147 2.23 10.40 -17.47
N THR A 148 3.56 10.24 -17.46
CA THR A 148 4.33 9.81 -18.63
C THR A 148 5.08 8.53 -18.33
N TYR A 149 4.70 7.43 -18.99
CA TYR A 149 5.37 6.14 -18.80
C TYR A 149 6.85 6.21 -19.22
N SER A 150 7.75 5.68 -18.38
CA SER A 150 9.19 5.77 -18.62
C SER A 150 9.76 4.67 -19.51
N GLY A 151 8.99 3.60 -19.77
CA GLY A 151 9.48 2.44 -20.53
C GLY A 151 10.43 1.51 -19.76
N ARG A 152 10.81 1.84 -18.52
CA ARG A 152 11.84 1.13 -17.75
C ARG A 152 11.45 0.89 -16.29
N LYS A 153 12.16 -0.02 -15.63
CA LYS A 153 12.09 -0.18 -14.18
C LYS A 153 12.88 0.93 -13.48
N ASN A 154 12.33 1.45 -12.39
CA ASN A 154 13.01 2.36 -11.48
C ASN A 154 12.38 2.24 -10.08
N MET A 155 13.00 2.85 -9.07
CA MET A 155 12.42 2.94 -7.74
C MET A 155 11.17 3.82 -7.75
N CYS A 156 10.05 3.26 -7.34
CA CYS A 156 8.80 4.00 -7.11
C CYS A 156 8.89 4.78 -5.80
N VAL A 157 8.54 6.06 -5.80
CA VAL A 157 8.56 6.88 -4.57
C VAL A 157 7.50 6.44 -3.55
N ILE A 158 6.39 5.85 -4.00
CA ILE A 158 5.25 5.44 -3.16
C ILE A 158 5.54 4.12 -2.46
N CYS A 159 5.75 3.04 -3.21
CA CYS A 159 5.96 1.72 -2.62
C CYS A 159 7.42 1.39 -2.29
N ARG A 160 8.37 2.25 -2.69
CA ARG A 160 9.83 2.08 -2.50
C ARG A 160 10.44 0.85 -3.18
N GLU A 161 9.69 0.17 -4.05
CA GLU A 161 10.15 -0.99 -4.81
C GLU A 161 10.56 -0.64 -6.26
N HIS A 162 11.36 -1.52 -6.87
CA HIS A 162 11.77 -1.42 -8.26
C HIS A 162 10.69 -1.97 -9.20
N GLU A 163 9.92 -1.07 -9.80
CA GLU A 163 8.81 -1.43 -10.69
C GLU A 163 8.87 -0.69 -12.01
N TYR A 164 8.04 -1.10 -12.97
CA TYR A 164 7.81 -0.28 -14.16
C TYR A 164 7.09 1.01 -13.76
N VAL A 165 7.76 2.15 -13.95
CA VAL A 165 7.28 3.45 -13.47
C VAL A 165 6.95 4.41 -14.61
N GLY A 166 6.15 5.42 -14.30
CA GLY A 166 6.07 6.66 -15.07
C GLY A 166 6.29 7.87 -14.18
N LEU A 167 6.64 8.99 -14.81
CA LEU A 167 6.78 10.27 -14.14
C LEU A 167 5.39 10.87 -13.92
N PHE A 168 4.98 11.00 -12.67
CA PHE A 168 3.76 11.71 -12.28
C PHE A 168 4.13 13.15 -11.92
N VAL A 169 3.45 14.13 -12.52
CA VAL A 169 3.78 15.56 -12.37
C VAL A 169 2.53 16.37 -12.05
N THR A 170 2.60 17.18 -11.01
CA THR A 170 1.61 18.19 -10.62
C THR A 170 2.08 19.59 -10.99
N ASP A 171 1.11 20.48 -11.20
CA ASP A 171 1.36 21.91 -11.36
C ASP A 171 1.40 22.54 -9.97
N ALA A 172 2.58 22.57 -9.34
CA ALA A 172 2.77 23.08 -7.98
C ALA A 172 2.54 24.61 -7.88
N THR A 173 2.80 25.35 -8.96
CA THR A 173 2.39 26.75 -9.17
C THR A 173 2.21 26.96 -10.67
N ALA A 174 1.77 28.15 -11.11
CA ALA A 174 1.71 28.50 -12.54
C ALA A 174 3.06 28.33 -13.29
N TYR A 175 4.19 28.28 -12.58
CA TYR A 175 5.54 28.23 -13.18
C TYR A 175 6.43 27.11 -12.64
N LYS A 176 5.96 26.30 -11.68
CA LYS A 176 6.73 25.19 -11.11
C LYS A 176 5.94 23.91 -11.20
N ARG A 177 6.53 22.93 -11.86
CA ARG A 177 6.04 21.57 -11.92
C ARG A 177 6.87 20.72 -10.96
N LYS A 178 6.20 19.90 -10.16
CA LYS A 178 6.86 18.93 -9.28
C LYS A 178 6.42 17.54 -9.69
N GLY A 179 7.33 16.59 -9.65
CA GLY A 179 7.00 15.23 -10.04
C GLY A 179 8.00 14.22 -9.55
N ASN A 180 7.57 12.98 -9.54
CA ASN A 180 8.41 11.86 -9.16
C ASN A 180 7.94 10.58 -9.85
N TYR A 181 8.79 9.57 -9.85
CA TYR A 181 8.47 8.28 -10.45
C TYR A 181 7.53 7.49 -9.54
N VAL A 182 6.40 7.08 -10.10
CA VAL A 182 5.41 6.21 -9.46
C VAL A 182 5.15 5.00 -10.35
N CYS A 183 4.74 3.88 -9.76
CA CYS A 183 4.39 2.67 -10.50
C CYS A 183 3.35 2.97 -11.58
N LYS A 184 3.55 2.37 -12.76
CA LYS A 184 2.57 2.38 -13.85
C LYS A 184 1.29 1.64 -13.44
N ASP A 185 1.46 0.45 -12.87
CA ASP A 185 0.36 -0.34 -12.31
C ASP A 185 0.19 -0.03 -10.83
N SER A 186 -0.93 0.63 -10.49
CA SER A 186 -1.27 0.96 -9.11
C SER A 186 -1.68 -0.24 -8.28
N ILE A 187 -2.16 -1.34 -8.88
CA ILE A 187 -2.49 -2.56 -8.13
C ILE A 187 -1.21 -3.23 -7.63
N THR A 188 -0.23 -3.39 -8.52
CA THR A 188 1.12 -3.84 -8.12
C THR A 188 1.76 -2.88 -7.11
N CYS A 189 1.61 -1.57 -7.31
CA CYS A 189 2.10 -0.58 -6.34
C CYS A 189 1.52 -0.79 -4.96
N ASN A 190 0.19 -0.94 -4.86
CA ASN A 190 -0.50 -1.13 -3.59
C ASN A 190 0.00 -2.38 -2.85
N ARG A 191 0.15 -3.51 -3.55
CA ARG A 191 0.69 -4.77 -3.00
C ARG A 191 2.11 -4.66 -2.47
N ASN A 192 2.88 -3.71 -2.98
CA ASN A 192 4.25 -3.42 -2.56
C ASN A 192 4.32 -2.37 -1.43
N ILE A 193 3.24 -1.66 -1.10
CA ILE A 193 3.25 -0.67 -0.01
C ILE A 193 3.24 -1.41 1.33
N THR A 194 4.29 -1.20 2.12
CA THR A 194 4.41 -1.69 3.49
C THR A 194 4.40 -0.57 4.54
N ASP A 195 4.40 0.69 4.10
CA ASP A 195 4.22 1.87 4.94
C ASP A 195 3.51 2.98 4.15
N GLN A 196 2.26 3.27 4.50
CA GLN A 196 1.46 4.31 3.84
C GLN A 196 2.02 5.72 4.03
N LYS A 197 2.93 5.95 4.99
CA LYS A 197 3.58 7.27 5.19
C LYS A 197 4.34 7.72 3.95
N HIS A 198 4.87 6.80 3.15
CA HIS A 198 5.53 7.13 1.89
C HIS A 198 4.57 7.71 0.85
N LEU A 199 3.35 7.17 0.76
CA LEU A 199 2.29 7.73 -0.08
C LEU A 199 1.94 9.15 0.39
N HIS A 200 1.68 9.33 1.68
CA HIS A 200 1.32 10.64 2.22
C HIS A 200 2.44 11.66 2.02
N LYS A 201 3.69 11.28 2.28
CA LYS A 201 4.86 12.13 2.04
C LYS A 201 4.98 12.51 0.57
N PHE A 202 4.78 11.57 -0.35
CA PHE A 202 4.76 11.87 -1.78
C PHE A 202 3.69 12.92 -2.10
N MET A 203 2.45 12.72 -1.65
CA MET A 203 1.35 13.65 -1.89
C MET A 203 1.65 15.05 -1.32
N ASP A 204 2.27 15.13 -0.13
CA ASP A 204 2.65 16.39 0.51
C ASP A 204 3.82 17.09 -0.24
N ASP A 205 4.86 16.35 -0.63
CA ASP A 205 6.07 16.88 -1.27
C ASP A 205 5.77 17.51 -2.64
N ILE A 206 4.83 16.94 -3.38
CA ILE A 206 4.44 17.38 -4.74
C ILE A 206 3.04 18.00 -4.79
N LYS A 207 2.48 18.43 -3.65
CA LYS A 207 1.20 19.13 -3.60
C LYS A 207 1.24 20.44 -4.41
N ARG A 208 0.08 20.77 -5.00
CA ARG A 208 -0.23 22.09 -5.57
C ARG A 208 -0.47 23.14 -4.50
#